data_AF-A0A924H7R3-F1
#
_entry.id   AF-A0A924H7R3-F1
#
_cell.length_a   1.000
_cell.length_b   1.000
_cell.length_c   1.000
_cell.angle_alpha   90.00
_cell.angle_beta   90.00
_cell.angle_gamma   90.00
#
_symmetry.space_group_name_H-M   'P 1'
#
loop_
_entity.id
_entity.type
_entity.pdbx_description
1 polymer ?
#
loop_
_entity_poly.entity_id
_entity_poly.type
_entity_poly.pdbx_seq_one_letter_code
_entity_poly.pdbx_strand_id
1 'polypeptide(L)'
;PRSAVDYTHRIGRTGRAGLSGIAISFVSATTAAHFKLIEKRHAIKLELEQVAGFEPVEVAPVNAADPQGTGGVKGKRPSKKDKLRAAATES
;
A
#
# COMPACT_ATOMS: atom_id res chain seq x y z
N PRO A 1 -2.98 -5.03 11.70
CA PRO A 1 -2.71 -3.59 11.96
C PRO A 1 -2.98 -2.77 10.70
N ARG A 2 -3.38 -1.51 10.86
CA ARG A 2 -3.73 -0.63 9.73
C ARG A 2 -2.59 0.27 9.27
N SER A 3 -1.55 0.45 10.10
CA SER A 3 -0.37 1.27 9.80
C SER A 3 0.94 0.48 9.91
N ALA A 4 1.98 0.93 9.21
CA ALA A 4 3.33 0.36 9.28
C ALA A 4 4.01 0.61 10.63
N VAL A 5 3.73 1.75 11.27
CA VAL A 5 4.25 2.07 12.61
C VAL A 5 3.71 1.07 13.64
N ASP A 6 2.40 0.82 13.63
CA ASP A 6 1.80 -0.18 14.52
C ASP A 6 2.34 -1.57 14.25
N TYR A 7 2.57 -1.91 12.98
CA TYR A 7 3.18 -3.20 12.62
C TYR A 7 4.57 -3.35 13.23
N THR A 8 5.42 -2.32 13.10
CA THR A 8 6.77 -2.29 13.67
C THR A 8 6.75 -2.46 15.19
N HIS A 9 5.88 -1.74 15.88
CA HIS A 9 5.75 -1.84 17.34
C HIS A 9 5.32 -3.24 17.82
N ARG A 10 4.51 -3.94 17.02
CA ARG A 10 4.06 -5.31 17.32
C ARG A 10 5.17 -6.33 17.09
N ILE A 11 5.81 -6.32 15.92
CA ILE A 11 6.88 -7.28 15.61
C ILE A 11 8.14 -7.03 16.45
N GLY A 12 8.39 -5.78 16.86
CA GLY A 12 9.52 -5.43 17.74
C GLY A 12 9.44 -6.01 19.16
N ARG A 13 8.44 -6.84 19.48
CA ARG A 13 8.34 -7.56 20.76
C ARG A 13 9.10 -8.89 20.76
N THR A 14 9.50 -9.41 19.60
CA THR A 14 10.28 -10.65 19.46
C THR A 14 11.75 -10.36 19.09
N GLY A 15 12.62 -11.37 19.10
CA GLY A 15 13.99 -11.30 18.58
C GLY A 15 14.93 -10.30 19.30
N ARG A 16 14.90 -10.26 20.63
CA ARG A 16 15.72 -9.35 21.45
C ARG A 16 17.02 -10.03 21.93
N ALA A 17 17.98 -9.22 22.39
CA ALA A 17 19.26 -9.69 22.93
C ALA A 17 20.08 -10.57 21.95
N GLY A 18 20.00 -10.29 20.65
CA GLY A 18 20.71 -11.06 19.61
C GLY A 18 20.10 -12.43 19.30
N LEU A 19 18.98 -12.78 19.92
CA LEU A 19 18.26 -14.02 19.65
C LEU A 19 17.30 -13.85 18.47
N SER A 20 17.05 -14.94 17.74
CA SER A 20 16.03 -14.96 16.69
C SER A 20 14.62 -14.89 17.27
N GLY A 21 13.68 -14.37 16.47
CA GLY A 21 12.29 -14.24 16.83
C GLY A 21 11.38 -14.38 15.62
N ILE A 22 10.19 -14.94 15.82
CA ILE A 22 9.21 -15.16 14.76
C ILE A 22 7.99 -14.27 15.02
N ALA A 23 7.45 -13.68 13.96
CA ALA A 23 6.18 -12.96 13.97
C ALA A 23 5.32 -13.43 12.79
N ILE A 24 4.14 -13.97 13.10
CA ILE A 24 3.18 -14.46 12.10
C ILE A 24 2.02 -13.47 12.02
N SER A 25 1.64 -13.10 10.80
CA SER A 25 0.54 -12.17 10.53
C SER A 25 -0.55 -12.84 9.72
N PHE A 26 -1.77 -12.86 10.24
CA PHE A 26 -2.94 -13.32 9.48
C PHE A 26 -3.45 -12.20 8.57
N VAL A 27 -3.55 -12.51 7.28
CA VAL A 27 -4.03 -11.61 6.25
C VAL A 27 -5.30 -12.19 5.65
N SER A 28 -6.34 -11.37 5.57
CA SER A 28 -7.64 -11.69 4.98
C SER A 28 -7.89 -10.72 3.82
N ALA A 29 -8.95 -10.95 3.04
CA ALA A 29 -9.29 -10.09 1.91
C ALA A 29 -9.40 -8.59 2.31
N THR A 30 -10.03 -8.33 3.46
CA THR A 30 -10.22 -6.96 3.98
C THR A 30 -8.94 -6.31 4.51
N THR A 31 -7.97 -7.12 4.94
CA THR A 31 -6.71 -6.62 5.53
C THR A 31 -5.54 -6.62 4.55
N ALA A 32 -5.70 -7.24 3.37
CA ALA A 32 -4.67 -7.32 2.33
C ALA A 32 -4.14 -5.95 1.89
N ALA A 33 -5.01 -4.94 1.77
CA ALA A 33 -4.60 -3.59 1.39
C ALA A 33 -3.67 -2.94 2.45
N HIS A 34 -3.98 -3.12 3.73
CA HIS A 34 -3.12 -2.64 4.82
C HIS A 34 -1.77 -3.38 4.83
N PHE A 35 -1.78 -4.70 4.60
CA PHE A 35 -0.56 -5.50 4.54
C PHE A 35 0.37 -5.07 3.40
N LYS A 36 -0.16 -4.83 2.20
CA LYS A 36 0.63 -4.29 1.07
C LYS A 36 1.29 -2.95 1.39
N LEU A 37 0.61 -2.07 2.13
CA LEU A 37 1.20 -0.79 2.56
C LEU A 37 2.39 -0.99 3.52
N ILE A 38 2.26 -1.96 4.43
CA ILE A 38 3.31 -2.33 5.37
C ILE A 38 4.53 -2.88 4.61
N GLU A 39 4.34 -3.85 3.71
CA GLU A 39 5.40 -4.41 2.87
C GLU A 39 6.16 -3.32 2.10
N LYS A 40 5.41 -2.45 1.41
CA LYS A 40 5.98 -1.33 0.66
C LYS A 40 6.80 -0.40 1.54
N ARG A 41 6.33 -0.11 2.76
CA ARG A 41 7.02 0.82 3.68
C ARG A 41 8.33 0.25 4.21
N HIS A 42 8.37 -1.07 4.41
CA HIS A 42 9.53 -1.80 4.92
C HIS A 42 10.45 -2.33 3.81
N ALA A 43 10.06 -2.15 2.53
CA ALA A 43 10.78 -2.68 1.37
C ALA A 43 11.06 -4.19 1.46
N ILE A 44 10.13 -4.93 2.03
CA ILE A 44 10.15 -6.39 2.13
C ILE A 44 9.05 -6.97 1.26
N LYS A 45 9.27 -8.18 0.75
CA LYS A 45 8.26 -8.98 0.07
C LYS A 45 8.10 -10.27 0.86
N LEU A 46 6.91 -10.49 1.43
CA LEU A 46 6.60 -11.69 2.18
C LEU A 46 5.71 -12.58 1.31
N GLU A 47 6.11 -13.84 1.16
CA GLU A 47 5.24 -14.82 0.50
C GLU A 47 4.05 -15.12 1.42
N LEU A 48 2.85 -15.03 0.86
CA LEU A 48 1.63 -15.36 1.58
C LEU A 48 1.37 -16.86 1.45
N GLU A 49 1.55 -17.58 2.54
CA GLU A 49 1.20 -18.99 2.62
C GLU A 49 -0.30 -19.15 2.88
N GLN A 50 -0.92 -20.07 2.13
CA GLN A 50 -2.33 -20.42 2.27
C GLN A 50 -2.43 -21.63 3.20
N VAL A 51 -3.29 -21.52 4.23
CA VAL A 51 -3.47 -22.58 5.21
C VAL A 51 -4.63 -23.46 4.78
N ALA A 52 -4.39 -24.78 4.69
CA ALA A 52 -5.41 -25.74 4.30
C ALA A 52 -6.66 -25.62 5.19
N GLY A 53 -7.84 -25.52 4.57
CA GLY A 53 -9.12 -25.33 5.26
C GLY A 53 -9.45 -23.86 5.58
N PHE A 54 -8.54 -22.92 5.33
CA PHE A 54 -8.75 -21.47 5.44
C PHE A 54 -8.50 -20.77 4.10
N GLU A 55 -9.04 -21.38 3.05
CA GLU A 55 -8.98 -20.83 1.70
C GLU A 55 -9.75 -19.49 1.66
N PRO A 56 -9.14 -18.36 1.23
CA PRO A 56 -9.84 -17.11 1.02
C PRO A 56 -10.99 -17.29 0.02
N VAL A 57 -12.22 -17.22 0.52
CA VAL A 57 -13.46 -17.30 -0.26
C VAL A 57 -13.67 -16.03 -1.10
N GLU A 58 -13.23 -14.89 -0.59
CA GLU A 58 -13.22 -13.61 -1.29
C GLU A 58 -11.80 -13.26 -1.69
N VAL A 59 -11.56 -13.15 -3.00
CA VAL A 59 -10.29 -12.63 -3.50
C VAL A 59 -10.34 -11.13 -3.34
N ALA A 60 -9.48 -10.55 -2.49
CA ALA A 60 -9.32 -9.10 -2.46
C ALA A 60 -9.02 -8.62 -3.88
N PRO A 61 -9.65 -7.55 -4.38
CA PRO A 61 -9.34 -7.03 -5.69
C PRO A 61 -7.83 -6.78 -5.74
N VAL A 62 -7.16 -7.50 -6.64
CA VAL A 62 -5.78 -7.23 -6.99
C VAL A 62 -5.80 -5.89 -7.69
N ASN A 63 -5.75 -4.80 -6.91
CA ASN A 63 -5.26 -3.53 -7.41
C ASN A 63 -3.77 -3.78 -7.69
N ALA A 64 -3.51 -4.44 -8.82
CA ALA A 64 -2.24 -4.38 -9.52
C ALA A 64 -1.99 -2.89 -9.71
N ALA A 65 -0.85 -2.47 -9.21
CA ALA A 65 -0.27 -1.15 -9.35
C ALA A 65 -0.98 -0.23 -10.35
N ASP A 66 -1.68 0.77 -9.83
CA ASP A 66 -1.51 2.08 -10.42
C ASP A 66 -1.46 3.16 -9.32
N PRO A 67 -0.27 3.56 -8.84
CA PRO A 67 -0.11 4.81 -8.11
C PRO A 67 -0.39 6.05 -8.98
N GLN A 68 -0.79 5.88 -10.25
CA GLN A 68 -1.14 6.95 -11.18
C GLN A 68 -2.67 7.10 -11.44
N GLY A 69 -3.55 6.50 -10.62
CA GLY A 69 -4.98 6.40 -10.94
C GLY A 69 -5.96 7.46 -10.40
N THR A 70 -5.64 8.24 -9.37
CA THR A 70 -6.61 9.21 -8.79
C THR A 70 -6.03 10.58 -8.41
N GLY A 71 -4.72 10.77 -8.55
CA GLY A 71 -4.10 12.10 -8.55
C GLY A 71 -3.92 12.52 -10.00
N GLY A 72 -4.85 13.31 -10.55
CA GLY A 72 -4.76 13.77 -11.93
C GLY A 72 -3.33 14.22 -12.26
N VAL A 73 -2.80 13.76 -13.41
CA VAL A 73 -1.39 13.95 -13.81
C VAL A 73 -0.95 15.39 -13.55
N LYS A 74 -0.22 15.61 -12.46
CA LYS A 74 0.31 16.92 -12.07
C LYS A 74 1.21 17.38 -13.21
N GLY A 75 0.82 18.46 -13.89
CA GLY A 75 1.56 19.06 -15.00
C GLY A 75 0.94 18.90 -16.38
N LYS A 76 -0.11 18.08 -16.57
CA LYS A 76 -0.75 17.90 -17.89
C LYS A 76 -2.02 18.74 -18.10
N ARG A 77 -2.68 19.17 -17.03
CA ARG A 77 -3.80 20.10 -17.11
C ARG A 77 -3.26 21.54 -17.03
N PRO A 78 -3.53 22.40 -18.03
CA PRO A 78 -3.11 23.80 -17.96
C PRO A 78 -3.70 24.43 -16.69
N SER A 79 -2.87 25.16 -15.95
CA SER A 79 -3.30 25.84 -14.74
C SER A 79 -4.37 26.88 -15.10
N LYS A 80 -5.16 27.32 -14.11
CA LYS A 80 -6.17 28.38 -14.33
C LYS A 80 -5.55 29.63 -14.97
N LYS A 81 -4.29 29.93 -14.64
CA LYS A 81 -3.52 31.05 -15.20
C LYS A 81 -3.13 30.82 -16.67
N ASP A 82 -2.75 29.61 -17.03
CA ASP A 82 -2.37 29.26 -18.41
C ASP A 82 -3.58 29.28 -19.35
N LYS A 83 -4.74 28.85 -18.86
CA LYS A 83 -6.02 28.97 -19.60
C LYS A 83 -6.40 30.41 -19.89
N LEU A 84 -6.22 31.31 -18.91
CA LEU A 84 -6.54 32.73 -19.06
C LEU A 84 -5.57 33.43 -20.03
N ARG A 85 -4.30 33.03 -20.08
CA ARG A 85 -3.35 33.56 -21.08
C ARG A 85 -3.67 33.10 -22.49
N ALA A 86 -3.97 31.81 -22.69
CA ALA A 86 -4.33 31.28 -23.99
C ALA A 86 -5.55 32.01 -24.58
N ALA A 87 -6.57 32.25 -23.75
CA ALA A 87 -7.77 32.99 -24.16
C ALA A 87 -7.52 34.47 -24.51
N ALA A 88 -6.46 35.09 -23.99
CA ALA A 88 -6.11 36.48 -24.28
C ALA A 88 -5.27 36.64 -25.57
N THR A 89 -4.62 35.57 -26.02
CA THR A 89 -3.84 35.55 -27.28
C THR A 89 -4.66 35.19 -28.52
N GLU A 90 -5.88 34.69 -28.34
CA GLU A 90 -6.80 34.35 -29.44
C GLU A 90 -7.78 35.49 -29.78
N SER A 91 -7.45 36.75 -29.44
CA SER A 91 -8.26 37.95 -29.72
C SER A 91 -7.47 39.02 -30.45
#